data_AF-A0AAU8DPZ7-F1
#
_entry.id   AF-A0AAU8DPZ7-F1
#
_cell.length_a   1.000
_cell.length_b   1.000
_cell.length_c   1.000
_cell.angle_alpha   90.00
_cell.angle_beta   90.00
_cell.angle_gamma   90.00
#
_symmetry.space_group_name_H-M   'P 1'
#
loop_
_entity.id
_entity.type
_entity.pdbx_description
1 polymer ?
#
loop_
_entity_poly.entity_id
_entity_poly.type
_entity_poly.pdbx_seq_one_letter_code
_entity_poly.pdbx_strand_id
1 'polypeptide(L)'
;MRPHASSTSRGRTHGALAKLAAAVSAIGICAVLLLAGQQTAAASSASGVQLTAATGDRGNAAHRVASAQLAAASVTIVDDADVLSSSDESRIRSAARELPSSVRLYVATSDIRSGELTGWLKDEGSRVGWTGSGAASTALILAVAPDVRKMDAHWGSSVGLDAYEEDVFSAMSSDFADGDWAGGLISGIETASRGLSGDLSPGSVGGSSTSGNNSRGNNSRGNNSSGNGWWLILGLLALLVLVVVFRKVRRGITERRAAAAEKTRLDGVRSENLSTTTDLRTRLDQDQLLVPSIPDSPLQDQLELDLTGAQSDLRFADAMGDPDDQQKHLRTTAAHVDALDRRIALLRKAPGWEVAWSQEVEAARTQLRDWESGVSAVKALGAAPVTGEVSGQPAQELNRIENEVRTQAVALETGLGQVITLDRAVRTKVQDISTQLDALQKAAQAAERKAEADRVAAQRDQNGGGWGSGSGGSGSNWTSFWLGNAMGRSSSRGWGGGWSGGGGGWGSGGGRSRTFGGGSSRSFGGGGFSRGGGGFSRGGGGGGGSRSF
;
A
#
# COMPACT_ATOMS: atom_id res chain seq x y z
N MET A 1 55.52 44.47 22.28
CA MET A 1 55.73 43.04 21.97
C MET A 1 54.97 42.20 23.00
N ARG A 2 53.81 41.67 22.61
CA ARG A 2 53.03 40.65 23.33
C ARG A 2 52.35 39.76 22.28
N PRO A 3 52.35 38.42 22.43
CA PRO A 3 51.88 37.54 21.38
C PRO A 3 50.37 37.29 21.45
N HIS A 4 49.81 37.06 20.27
CA HIS A 4 48.46 36.57 19.99
C HIS A 4 48.24 35.15 20.53
N ALA A 5 47.07 34.89 21.11
CA ALA A 5 46.50 33.55 21.22
C ALA A 5 45.03 33.62 20.80
N SER A 6 44.76 33.16 19.58
CA SER A 6 43.43 32.89 19.03
C SER A 6 42.94 31.53 19.51
N SER A 7 41.82 31.45 20.22
CA SER A 7 41.10 30.20 20.44
C SER A 7 39.78 30.20 19.67
N THR A 8 39.75 29.41 18.61
CA THR A 8 38.58 29.09 17.80
C THR A 8 37.93 27.84 18.38
N SER A 9 36.86 28.02 19.16
CA SER A 9 35.98 26.95 19.62
C SER A 9 34.77 26.85 18.70
N ARG A 10 34.85 26.01 17.66
CA ARG A 10 33.68 25.56 16.88
C ARG A 10 33.86 24.10 16.46
N GLY A 11 32.85 23.28 16.75
CA GLY A 11 32.47 22.15 15.90
C GLY A 11 32.79 20.74 16.40
N ARG A 12 32.11 20.27 17.45
CA ARG A 12 31.92 18.82 17.70
C ARG A 12 30.44 18.51 17.96
N THR A 13 29.62 18.53 16.92
CA THR A 13 28.25 17.97 16.94
C THR A 13 27.85 17.22 15.67
N HIS A 14 28.71 17.12 14.64
CA HIS A 14 28.39 16.37 13.41
C HIS A 14 28.66 14.86 13.48
N GLY A 15 29.19 14.34 14.60
CA GLY A 15 29.60 12.94 14.72
C GLY A 15 28.48 11.94 15.07
N ALA A 16 27.35 12.40 15.60
CA ALA A 16 26.27 11.51 16.07
C ALA A 16 25.27 11.15 14.96
N LEU A 17 24.96 12.09 14.06
CA LEU A 17 23.98 11.88 12.99
C LEU A 17 24.55 11.04 11.82
N ALA A 18 25.85 11.16 11.52
CA ALA A 18 26.50 10.34 10.51
C ALA A 18 26.62 8.86 10.90
N LYS A 19 26.72 8.57 12.21
CA LYS A 19 26.76 7.19 12.73
C LYS A 19 25.41 6.49 12.69
N LEU A 20 24.32 7.25 12.76
CA LEU A 20 22.95 6.72 12.67
C LEU A 20 22.56 6.40 11.23
N ALA A 21 22.97 7.22 10.26
CA ALA A 21 22.76 6.95 8.83
C ALA A 21 23.60 5.75 8.31
N ALA A 22 24.82 5.57 8.81
CA ALA A 22 25.67 4.43 8.43
C ALA A 22 25.21 3.10 9.08
N ALA A 23 24.61 3.14 10.27
CA ALA A 23 24.05 1.95 10.91
C ALA A 23 22.81 1.42 10.17
N VAL A 24 21.95 2.30 9.64
CA VAL A 24 20.75 1.90 8.87
C VAL A 24 21.12 1.25 7.53
N SER A 25 22.21 1.69 6.87
CA SER A 25 22.65 1.10 5.60
C SER A 25 23.41 -0.22 5.74
N ALA A 26 24.04 -0.50 6.89
CA ALA A 26 24.80 -1.74 7.12
C ALA A 26 23.95 -2.90 7.66
N ILE A 27 22.80 -2.61 8.27
CA ILE A 27 21.91 -3.63 8.86
C ILE A 27 21.11 -4.41 7.79
N GLY A 28 20.92 -3.83 6.60
CA GLY A 28 20.24 -4.49 5.47
C GLY A 28 21.03 -5.62 4.79
N ILE A 29 22.34 -5.78 5.08
CA ILE A 29 23.21 -6.73 4.35
C ILE A 29 23.68 -7.90 5.24
N CYS A 30 23.60 -7.82 6.57
CA CYS A 30 24.18 -8.84 7.46
C CYS A 30 23.21 -9.90 8.02
N ALA A 31 21.90 -9.85 7.74
CA ALA A 31 20.93 -10.77 8.35
C ALA A 31 20.64 -12.06 7.54
N VAL A 32 21.19 -12.23 6.32
CA VAL A 32 20.87 -13.39 5.44
C VAL A 32 22.01 -14.41 5.32
N LEU A 33 23.19 -14.16 5.91
CA LEU A 33 24.40 -14.97 5.66
C LEU A 33 24.87 -15.85 6.83
N LEU A 34 23.99 -16.18 7.79
CA LEU A 34 24.40 -16.92 9.00
C LEU A 34 23.47 -18.08 9.41
N LEU A 35 22.90 -18.80 8.44
CA LEU A 35 22.24 -20.09 8.69
C LEU A 35 22.52 -21.15 7.60
N ALA A 36 23.74 -21.18 7.06
CA ALA A 36 24.21 -22.27 6.21
C ALA A 36 25.64 -22.64 6.63
N GLY A 37 25.75 -23.40 7.72
CA GLY A 37 27.05 -23.87 8.18
C GLY A 37 26.95 -24.65 9.47
N GLN A 38 26.71 -25.96 9.35
CA GLN A 38 27.37 -27.05 10.08
C GLN A 38 26.49 -28.31 10.06
N GLN A 39 26.87 -29.29 9.25
CA GLN A 39 27.11 -30.67 9.72
C GLN A 39 27.66 -31.52 8.56
N THR A 40 28.99 -31.65 8.54
CA THR A 40 29.70 -32.74 7.86
C THR A 40 30.65 -33.37 8.87
N ALA A 41 30.33 -34.60 9.30
CA ALA A 41 31.22 -35.68 9.77
C ALA A 41 30.32 -36.71 10.49
N ALA A 42 30.45 -38.03 10.40
CA ALA A 42 31.20 -38.97 9.57
C ALA A 42 30.79 -40.38 10.06
N ALA A 43 31.06 -41.41 9.23
CA ALA A 43 31.04 -42.86 9.52
C ALA A 43 29.65 -43.53 9.55
N SER A 44 29.44 -44.75 9.06
CA SER A 44 30.27 -45.68 8.27
C SER A 44 29.37 -46.87 7.87
N SER A 45 29.69 -47.46 6.73
CA SER A 45 29.19 -48.73 6.18
C SER A 45 28.98 -49.89 7.18
N ALA A 46 27.83 -50.56 7.10
CA ALA A 46 27.72 -52.01 7.31
C ALA A 46 26.43 -52.57 6.66
N SER A 47 26.62 -53.65 5.93
CA SER A 47 25.67 -54.52 5.23
C SER A 47 24.58 -55.12 6.13
N GLY A 48 23.35 -55.22 5.60
CA GLY A 48 22.29 -56.03 6.22
C GLY A 48 20.98 -55.99 5.43
N VAL A 49 20.78 -57.00 4.59
CA VAL A 49 19.52 -57.33 3.91
C VAL A 49 18.39 -57.52 4.92
N GLN A 50 17.28 -56.78 4.82
CA GLN A 50 15.93 -57.27 5.11
C GLN A 50 14.86 -56.50 4.31
N LEU A 51 13.99 -57.25 3.62
CA LEU A 51 12.75 -56.78 3.02
C LEU A 51 11.85 -56.18 4.11
N THR A 52 11.37 -54.94 3.93
CA THR A 52 10.14 -54.47 4.58
C THR A 52 9.46 -53.39 3.74
N ALA A 53 8.13 -53.43 3.73
CA ALA A 53 7.19 -52.77 2.83
C ALA A 53 7.49 -51.30 2.44
N ALA A 54 7.45 -51.04 1.13
CA ALA A 54 7.51 -49.71 0.54
C ALA A 54 6.22 -48.93 0.82
N THR A 55 6.21 -48.21 1.95
CA THR A 55 5.24 -47.16 2.26
C THR A 55 6.02 -45.98 2.81
N GLY A 56 6.51 -45.11 1.92
CA GLY A 56 7.20 -43.90 2.35
C GLY A 56 8.17 -43.32 1.34
N ASP A 57 7.66 -42.78 0.22
CA ASP A 57 8.33 -41.66 -0.47
C ASP A 57 7.40 -40.90 -1.45
N ARG A 58 6.16 -40.62 -1.05
CA ARG A 58 5.25 -39.78 -1.86
C ARG A 58 5.46 -38.27 -1.63
N GLY A 59 6.12 -37.89 -0.53
CA GLY A 59 6.40 -36.49 -0.19
C GLY A 59 7.42 -35.82 -1.12
N ASN A 60 8.48 -36.53 -1.50
CA ASN A 60 9.50 -35.97 -2.39
C ASN A 60 9.09 -35.96 -3.87
N ALA A 61 8.20 -36.85 -4.30
CA ALA A 61 7.68 -36.85 -5.67
C ALA A 61 6.74 -35.66 -5.92
N ALA A 62 5.84 -35.36 -4.97
CA ALA A 62 4.95 -34.19 -5.07
C ALA A 62 5.72 -32.87 -5.00
N HIS A 63 6.77 -32.79 -4.17
CA HIS A 63 7.60 -31.58 -4.08
C HIS A 63 8.49 -31.40 -5.32
N ARG A 64 8.97 -32.48 -5.95
CA ARG A 64 9.71 -32.47 -7.23
C ARG A 64 8.82 -32.20 -8.44
N VAL A 65 7.57 -32.67 -8.44
CA VAL A 65 6.59 -32.31 -9.46
C VAL A 65 6.15 -30.87 -9.30
N ALA A 66 5.91 -30.36 -8.08
CA ALA A 66 5.59 -28.95 -7.85
C ALA A 66 6.74 -28.00 -8.23
N SER A 67 8.00 -28.39 -8.00
CA SER A 67 9.19 -27.61 -8.41
C SER A 67 9.54 -27.79 -9.90
N ALA A 68 9.24 -28.93 -10.51
CA ALA A 68 9.33 -29.12 -11.97
C ALA A 68 8.18 -28.45 -12.74
N GLN A 69 7.02 -28.29 -12.10
CA GLN A 69 5.85 -27.60 -12.65
C GLN A 69 5.98 -26.08 -12.45
N LEU A 70 6.70 -25.63 -11.42
CA LEU A 70 7.23 -24.25 -11.33
C LEU A 70 8.33 -23.95 -12.37
N ALA A 71 9.07 -24.97 -12.83
CA ALA A 71 10.03 -24.83 -13.93
C ALA A 71 9.36 -24.84 -15.33
N ALA A 72 8.05 -25.15 -15.42
CA ALA A 72 7.28 -25.18 -16.65
C ALA A 72 6.40 -23.93 -16.85
N ALA A 73 6.27 -23.07 -15.84
CA ALA A 73 5.65 -21.76 -16.01
C ALA A 73 6.75 -20.74 -16.36
N SER A 74 7.05 -20.60 -17.65
CA SER A 74 7.94 -19.54 -18.16
C SER A 74 7.37 -18.13 -17.96
N VAL A 75 6.14 -18.01 -17.41
CA VAL A 75 5.43 -16.77 -17.21
C VAL A 75 4.89 -16.69 -15.79
N THR A 76 5.22 -15.60 -15.11
CA THR A 76 4.55 -15.19 -13.88
C THR A 76 3.75 -13.92 -14.17
N ILE A 77 2.47 -13.89 -13.80
CA ILE A 77 1.59 -12.73 -13.95
C ILE A 77 1.17 -12.30 -12.55
N VAL A 78 1.35 -11.03 -12.23
CA VAL A 78 0.91 -10.39 -10.98
C VAL A 78 0.01 -9.22 -11.38
N ASP A 79 -1.28 -9.31 -11.08
CA ASP A 79 -2.27 -8.26 -11.41
C ASP A 79 -2.71 -7.50 -10.16
N ASP A 80 -1.79 -6.76 -9.52
CA ASP A 80 -2.11 -6.04 -8.28
C ASP A 80 -3.05 -4.84 -8.53
N ALA A 81 -3.11 -4.34 -9.77
CA ALA A 81 -4.03 -3.27 -10.15
C ALA A 81 -5.45 -3.76 -10.48
N ASP A 82 -5.69 -5.08 -10.51
CA ASP A 82 -6.96 -5.71 -10.89
C ASP A 82 -7.50 -5.18 -12.24
N VAL A 83 -6.62 -5.10 -13.24
CA VAL A 83 -6.95 -4.57 -14.58
C VAL A 83 -6.93 -5.64 -15.68
N LEU A 84 -6.51 -6.86 -15.37
CA LEU A 84 -6.47 -7.97 -16.31
C LEU A 84 -7.63 -8.93 -16.04
N SER A 85 -8.44 -9.18 -17.06
CA SER A 85 -9.41 -10.28 -16.96
C SER A 85 -8.70 -11.63 -17.03
N SER A 86 -9.38 -12.70 -16.59
CA SER A 86 -8.89 -14.07 -16.79
C SER A 86 -8.63 -14.42 -18.26
N SER A 87 -9.37 -13.80 -19.19
CA SER A 87 -9.15 -13.94 -20.62
C SER A 87 -7.88 -13.24 -21.10
N ASP A 88 -7.54 -12.10 -20.51
CA ASP A 88 -6.32 -11.34 -20.81
C ASP A 88 -5.08 -12.07 -20.33
N GLU A 89 -5.11 -12.62 -19.12
CA GLU A 89 -4.01 -13.45 -18.63
C GLU A 89 -3.76 -14.66 -19.53
N SER A 90 -4.82 -15.28 -20.07
CA SER A 90 -4.70 -16.39 -21.02
C SER A 90 -4.05 -15.94 -22.33
N ARG A 91 -4.37 -14.73 -22.81
CA ARG A 91 -3.75 -14.14 -24.01
C ARG A 91 -2.28 -13.81 -23.76
N ILE A 92 -1.94 -13.23 -22.62
CA ILE A 92 -0.55 -12.95 -22.20
C ILE A 92 0.25 -14.26 -22.13
N ARG A 93 -0.28 -15.31 -21.48
CA ARG A 93 0.37 -16.63 -21.42
C ARG A 93 0.55 -17.25 -22.82
N SER A 94 -0.32 -16.93 -23.77
CA SER A 94 -0.21 -17.41 -25.14
C SER A 94 0.89 -16.67 -25.91
N ALA A 95 0.92 -15.33 -25.85
CA ALA A 95 1.97 -14.50 -26.44
C ALA A 95 3.36 -14.86 -25.89
N ALA A 96 3.44 -15.14 -24.58
CA ALA A 96 4.68 -15.53 -23.95
C ALA A 96 5.27 -16.88 -24.42
N ARG A 97 4.48 -17.73 -25.08
CA ARG A 97 5.00 -18.98 -25.70
C ARG A 97 5.85 -18.70 -26.94
N GLU A 98 5.78 -17.49 -27.49
CA GLU A 98 6.62 -17.07 -28.61
C GLU A 98 8.03 -16.70 -28.15
N LEU A 99 8.22 -16.36 -26.86
CA LEU A 99 9.54 -16.09 -26.32
C LEU A 99 10.41 -17.37 -26.32
N PRO A 100 11.73 -17.25 -26.53
CA PRO A 100 12.64 -18.37 -26.37
C PRO A 100 12.48 -19.02 -25.00
N SER A 101 12.53 -20.36 -24.94
CA SER A 101 12.35 -21.10 -23.67
C SER A 101 13.40 -20.81 -22.60
N SER A 102 14.51 -20.18 -22.97
CA SER A 102 15.52 -19.67 -22.04
C SER A 102 15.05 -18.43 -21.27
N VAL A 103 14.09 -17.67 -21.80
CA VAL A 103 13.58 -16.43 -21.23
C VAL A 103 12.46 -16.70 -20.24
N ARG A 104 12.55 -16.10 -19.04
CA ARG A 104 11.50 -16.12 -18.02
C ARG A 104 10.76 -14.79 -18.06
N LEU A 105 9.49 -14.80 -18.41
CA LEU A 105 8.65 -13.62 -18.46
C LEU A 105 8.00 -13.36 -17.09
N TYR A 106 8.07 -12.11 -16.65
CA TYR A 106 7.33 -11.60 -15.51
C TYR A 106 6.48 -10.41 -15.98
N VAL A 107 5.17 -10.49 -15.77
CA VAL A 107 4.22 -9.44 -16.12
C VAL A 107 3.59 -8.93 -14.84
N ALA A 108 3.64 -7.62 -14.63
CA ALA A 108 3.09 -6.99 -13.43
C ALA A 108 2.16 -5.83 -13.78
N THR A 109 0.99 -5.76 -13.16
CA THR A 109 0.21 -4.54 -13.06
C THR A 109 0.28 -4.06 -11.62
N SER A 110 0.38 -2.74 -11.41
CA SER A 110 0.54 -2.16 -10.08
C SER A 110 -0.47 -1.04 -9.84
N ASP A 111 -1.08 -1.04 -8.65
CA ASP A 111 -2.02 0.00 -8.17
C ASP A 111 -1.30 1.28 -7.70
N ILE A 112 0.01 1.39 -7.95
CA ILE A 112 0.81 2.50 -7.47
C ILE A 112 0.34 3.83 -8.07
N ARG A 113 -0.08 4.71 -7.15
CA ARG A 113 -0.49 6.08 -7.41
C ARG A 113 0.67 7.08 -7.44
N SER A 114 1.85 6.69 -6.95
CA SER A 114 3.05 7.53 -6.94
C SER A 114 3.91 7.29 -8.17
N GLY A 115 4.69 8.28 -8.60
CA GLY A 115 5.46 8.19 -9.84
C GLY A 115 6.63 7.19 -9.85
N GLU A 116 6.74 6.27 -8.87
CA GLU A 116 7.90 5.42 -8.60
C GLU A 116 7.72 3.95 -9.02
N LEU A 117 7.08 3.70 -10.16
CA LEU A 117 6.94 2.35 -10.74
C LEU A 117 8.27 1.58 -10.80
N THR A 118 9.36 2.27 -11.17
CA THR A 118 10.71 1.69 -11.22
C THR A 118 11.25 1.28 -9.84
N GLY A 119 10.87 1.98 -8.77
CA GLY A 119 11.25 1.62 -7.39
C GLY A 119 10.54 0.34 -6.96
N TRP A 120 9.23 0.31 -7.15
CA TRP A 120 8.42 -0.87 -6.87
C TRP A 120 8.84 -2.09 -7.69
N LEU A 121 9.15 -1.93 -8.98
CA LEU A 121 9.67 -3.02 -9.82
C LEU A 121 10.96 -3.63 -9.29
N LYS A 122 11.84 -2.80 -8.70
CA LYS A 122 13.07 -3.28 -8.06
C LYS A 122 12.78 -4.05 -6.78
N ASP A 123 11.84 -3.58 -5.98
CA ASP A 123 11.42 -4.24 -4.74
C ASP A 123 10.68 -5.55 -5.04
N GLU A 124 9.74 -5.53 -5.96
CA GLU A 124 8.95 -6.66 -6.43
C GLU A 124 9.85 -7.69 -7.13
N GLY A 125 10.73 -7.21 -7.99
CA GLY A 125 11.75 -8.03 -8.57
C GLY A 125 12.64 -8.69 -7.51
N SER A 126 13.07 -7.96 -6.46
CA SER A 126 13.82 -8.56 -5.35
C SER A 126 13.02 -9.66 -4.63
N ARG A 127 11.70 -9.48 -4.48
CA ARG A 127 10.77 -10.48 -3.91
C ARG A 127 10.72 -11.75 -4.75
N VAL A 128 10.74 -11.64 -6.08
CA VAL A 128 10.70 -12.78 -7.01
C VAL A 128 12.08 -13.27 -7.44
N GLY A 129 13.14 -12.83 -6.75
CA GLY A 129 14.51 -13.26 -6.96
C GLY A 129 15.26 -12.54 -8.09
N TRP A 130 14.72 -11.45 -8.63
CA TRP A 130 15.42 -10.50 -9.51
C TRP A 130 16.13 -9.41 -8.70
N THR A 131 17.43 -9.54 -8.52
CA THR A 131 18.25 -8.58 -7.74
C THR A 131 18.75 -7.38 -8.55
N GLY A 132 18.19 -7.12 -9.74
CA GLY A 132 18.64 -6.04 -10.65
C GLY A 132 20.04 -6.23 -11.26
N SER A 133 20.86 -7.14 -10.72
CA SER A 133 22.16 -7.54 -11.26
C SER A 133 22.44 -9.00 -10.96
N GLY A 134 22.11 -9.89 -11.89
CA GLY A 134 22.69 -11.24 -11.96
C GLY A 134 21.82 -12.44 -11.57
N ALA A 135 20.72 -12.27 -10.82
CA ALA A 135 19.92 -13.44 -10.40
C ALA A 135 18.86 -13.92 -11.43
N ALA A 136 18.59 -13.12 -12.47
CA ALA A 136 17.84 -13.59 -13.63
C ALA A 136 18.36 -12.95 -14.91
N SER A 137 19.57 -13.35 -15.32
CA SER A 137 20.14 -12.90 -16.60
C SER A 137 19.21 -13.16 -17.79
N THR A 138 18.29 -14.13 -17.66
CA THR A 138 17.29 -14.51 -18.66
C THR A 138 15.88 -13.99 -18.38
N ALA A 139 15.65 -13.13 -17.39
CA ALA A 139 14.32 -12.59 -17.14
C ALA A 139 13.98 -11.42 -18.08
N LEU A 140 12.73 -11.37 -18.53
CA LEU A 140 12.07 -10.21 -19.13
C LEU A 140 10.94 -9.80 -18.20
N ILE A 141 10.96 -8.56 -17.73
CA ILE A 141 9.99 -8.00 -16.80
C ILE A 141 9.27 -6.87 -17.51
N LEU A 142 7.95 -6.98 -17.64
CA LEU A 142 7.10 -5.94 -18.20
C LEU A 142 6.12 -5.51 -17.11
N ALA A 143 6.02 -4.21 -16.86
CA ALA A 143 5.08 -3.71 -15.88
C ALA A 143 4.39 -2.41 -16.29
N VAL A 144 3.19 -2.25 -15.75
CA VAL A 144 2.33 -1.10 -15.99
C VAL A 144 1.66 -0.66 -14.69
N ALA A 145 1.61 0.65 -14.46
CA ALA A 145 0.82 1.28 -13.42
C ALA A 145 -0.32 2.08 -14.08
N PRO A 146 -1.52 1.49 -14.19
CA PRO A 146 -2.67 2.07 -14.91
C PRO A 146 -3.04 3.48 -14.42
N ASP A 147 -3.01 3.69 -13.10
CA ASP A 147 -3.42 4.93 -12.43
C ASP A 147 -2.57 6.14 -12.85
N VAL A 148 -1.26 5.94 -12.95
CA VAL A 148 -0.30 6.98 -13.37
C VAL A 148 0.05 6.90 -14.86
N ARG A 149 -0.53 5.94 -15.59
CA ARG A 149 -0.23 5.63 -17.00
C ARG A 149 1.27 5.51 -17.27
N LYS A 150 1.99 4.90 -16.34
CA LYS A 150 3.43 4.62 -16.51
C LYS A 150 3.60 3.15 -16.84
N MET A 151 4.60 2.89 -17.67
CA MET A 151 5.08 1.55 -17.96
C MET A 151 6.57 1.54 -17.78
N ASP A 152 7.11 0.36 -17.48
CA ASP A 152 8.53 0.16 -17.36
C ASP A 152 8.84 -1.29 -17.76
N ALA A 153 10.02 -1.50 -18.33
CA ALA A 153 10.45 -2.80 -18.83
C ALA A 153 11.91 -3.00 -18.45
N HIS A 154 12.22 -4.17 -17.90
CA HIS A 154 13.57 -4.54 -17.50
C HIS A 154 13.90 -5.93 -18.00
N TRP A 155 15.13 -6.16 -18.41
CA TRP A 155 15.58 -7.49 -18.80
C TRP A 155 17.00 -7.77 -18.32
N GLY A 156 17.30 -9.05 -18.16
CA GLY A 156 18.66 -9.48 -17.87
C GLY A 156 19.56 -9.35 -19.09
N SER A 157 20.86 -9.14 -18.85
CA SER A 157 21.85 -8.94 -19.90
C SER A 157 21.98 -10.09 -20.91
N SER A 158 21.57 -11.31 -20.55
CA SER A 158 21.60 -12.45 -21.49
C SER A 158 20.35 -12.57 -22.37
N VAL A 159 19.33 -11.75 -22.13
CA VAL A 159 18.16 -11.67 -23.01
C VAL A 159 18.55 -10.93 -24.31
N GLY A 160 19.36 -9.86 -24.23
CA GLY A 160 19.87 -9.17 -25.43
C GLY A 160 18.86 -8.24 -26.11
N LEU A 161 17.96 -7.63 -25.34
CA LEU A 161 16.94 -6.69 -25.83
C LEU A 161 17.39 -5.21 -25.86
N ASP A 162 18.62 -4.90 -25.44
CA ASP A 162 19.11 -3.51 -25.35
C ASP A 162 18.97 -2.73 -26.67
N ALA A 163 19.10 -3.40 -27.82
CA ALA A 163 18.98 -2.78 -29.14
C ALA A 163 17.53 -2.56 -29.61
N TYR A 164 16.55 -3.11 -28.89
CA TYR A 164 15.11 -3.10 -29.23
C TYR A 164 14.25 -2.47 -28.13
N GLU A 165 14.87 -1.85 -27.12
CA GLU A 165 14.20 -1.20 -25.99
C GLU A 165 13.11 -0.22 -26.47
N GLU A 166 13.46 0.67 -27.39
CA GLU A 166 12.53 1.68 -27.90
C GLU A 166 11.37 1.05 -28.70
N ASP A 167 11.62 -0.01 -29.46
CA ASP A 167 10.58 -0.74 -30.20
C ASP A 167 9.57 -1.39 -29.23
N VAL A 168 10.07 -2.04 -28.16
CA VAL A 168 9.23 -2.68 -27.13
C VAL A 168 8.39 -1.64 -26.42
N PHE A 169 8.98 -0.53 -25.96
CA PHE A 169 8.24 0.55 -25.32
C PHE A 169 7.23 1.20 -26.27
N SER A 170 7.61 1.45 -27.52
CA SER A 170 6.71 2.02 -28.53
C SER A 170 5.47 1.13 -28.73
N ALA A 171 5.67 -0.18 -28.89
CA ALA A 171 4.60 -1.15 -29.04
C ALA A 171 3.65 -1.16 -27.83
N MET A 172 4.18 -1.16 -26.61
CA MET A 172 3.38 -1.10 -25.38
C MET A 172 2.59 0.22 -25.28
N SER A 173 3.23 1.35 -25.59
CA SER A 173 2.65 2.68 -25.42
C SER A 173 1.43 2.96 -26.29
N SER A 174 1.39 2.36 -27.50
CA SER A 174 0.28 2.55 -28.45
C SER A 174 -1.04 2.08 -27.86
N ASP A 175 -1.06 0.87 -27.31
CA ASP A 175 -2.29 0.26 -26.77
C ASP A 175 -2.65 0.84 -25.39
N PHE A 176 -1.63 1.18 -24.58
CA PHE A 176 -1.85 1.86 -23.30
C PHE A 176 -2.49 3.24 -23.46
N ALA A 177 -2.27 3.93 -24.59
CA ALA A 177 -2.91 5.21 -24.86
C ALA A 177 -4.45 5.09 -24.88
N ASP A 178 -4.95 3.96 -25.40
CA ASP A 178 -6.37 3.62 -25.53
C ASP A 178 -6.95 2.92 -24.28
N GLY A 179 -6.10 2.62 -23.30
CA GLY A 179 -6.48 1.94 -22.05
C GLY A 179 -6.56 0.42 -22.18
N ASP A 180 -6.00 -0.16 -23.25
CA ASP A 180 -5.87 -1.60 -23.42
C ASP A 180 -4.56 -2.10 -22.77
N TRP A 181 -4.61 -2.31 -21.45
CA TRP A 181 -3.44 -2.76 -20.67
C TRP A 181 -2.98 -4.15 -21.07
N ALA A 182 -3.92 -5.06 -21.37
CA ALA A 182 -3.58 -6.39 -21.85
C ALA A 182 -2.93 -6.32 -23.24
N GLY A 183 -3.51 -5.54 -24.15
CA GLY A 183 -2.98 -5.30 -25.48
C GLY A 183 -1.55 -4.78 -25.46
N GLY A 184 -1.27 -3.73 -24.67
CA GLY A 184 0.07 -3.16 -24.60
C GLY A 184 1.11 -4.16 -24.06
N LEU A 185 0.77 -4.94 -23.03
CA LEU A 185 1.65 -5.99 -22.51
C LEU A 185 1.92 -7.07 -23.57
N ILE A 186 0.89 -7.52 -24.29
CA ILE A 186 1.01 -8.50 -25.38
C ILE A 186 1.89 -7.95 -26.51
N SER A 187 1.65 -6.72 -26.97
CA SER A 187 2.44 -6.03 -27.99
C SER A 187 3.91 -5.89 -27.60
N GLY A 188 4.19 -5.64 -26.32
CA GLY A 188 5.54 -5.66 -25.77
C GLY A 188 6.21 -7.03 -25.85
N ILE A 189 5.49 -8.10 -25.48
CA ILE A 189 5.97 -9.49 -25.54
C ILE A 189 6.28 -9.91 -26.98
N GLU A 190 5.36 -9.67 -27.92
CA GLU A 190 5.51 -10.02 -29.33
C GLU A 190 6.67 -9.25 -29.98
N THR A 191 6.84 -7.97 -29.63
CA THR A 191 7.95 -7.16 -30.12
C THR A 191 9.29 -7.61 -29.55
N ALA A 192 9.34 -7.95 -28.26
CA ALA A 192 10.52 -8.56 -27.67
C ALA A 192 10.87 -9.91 -28.34
N SER A 193 9.87 -10.77 -28.59
CA SER A 193 10.03 -12.04 -29.30
C SER A 193 10.65 -11.88 -30.69
N ARG A 194 10.13 -10.92 -31.48
CA ARG A 194 10.71 -10.60 -32.81
C ARG A 194 12.13 -10.06 -32.71
N GLY A 195 12.43 -9.24 -31.70
CA GLY A 195 13.80 -8.75 -31.45
C GLY A 195 14.78 -9.88 -31.14
N LEU A 196 14.36 -10.84 -30.31
CA LEU A 196 15.14 -12.03 -29.94
C LEU A 196 15.33 -13.01 -31.10
N SER A 197 14.35 -13.08 -32.00
CA SER A 197 14.39 -13.94 -33.19
C SER A 197 15.21 -13.32 -34.33
N GLY A 198 15.58 -12.04 -34.24
CA GLY A 198 16.29 -11.29 -35.27
C GLY A 198 15.39 -10.79 -36.41
N ASP A 199 14.07 -10.84 -36.23
CA ASP A 199 13.09 -10.35 -37.20
C ASP A 199 12.94 -8.82 -37.17
N LEU A 200 13.38 -8.19 -36.07
CA LEU A 200 13.53 -6.73 -35.99
C LEU A 200 14.94 -6.33 -36.41
N SER A 201 15.03 -5.35 -37.32
CA SER A 201 16.29 -4.70 -37.63
C SER A 201 16.56 -3.61 -36.58
N PRO A 202 17.64 -3.71 -35.78
CA PRO A 202 17.95 -2.71 -34.77
C PRO A 202 18.17 -1.35 -35.45
N GLY A 203 17.36 -0.36 -35.10
CA GLY A 203 17.45 1.01 -35.61
C GLY A 203 16.43 1.43 -36.68
N SER A 204 15.33 0.71 -36.89
CA SER A 204 14.28 1.15 -37.83
C SER A 204 13.27 2.19 -37.28
N VAL A 205 13.48 2.66 -36.04
CA VAL A 205 12.61 3.65 -35.39
C VAL A 205 12.75 5.02 -36.09
N GLY A 206 11.88 5.27 -37.06
CA GLY A 206 11.80 6.56 -37.77
C GLY A 206 11.09 6.57 -39.13
N GLY A 207 10.68 5.42 -39.66
CA GLY A 207 10.02 5.34 -40.98
C GLY A 207 8.50 5.51 -40.93
N SER A 208 8.03 6.76 -41.00
CA SER A 208 6.61 7.11 -41.13
C SER A 208 5.87 6.28 -42.20
N SER A 209 4.77 5.64 -41.83
CA SER A 209 3.75 5.14 -42.75
C SER A 209 2.93 6.31 -43.32
N THR A 210 3.51 7.05 -44.27
CA THR A 210 2.73 7.92 -45.16
C THR A 210 2.42 7.16 -46.44
N SER A 211 1.22 6.57 -46.46
CA SER A 211 0.59 6.04 -47.67
C SER A 211 0.13 7.19 -48.56
N GLY A 212 0.68 7.27 -49.79
CA GLY A 212 0.03 7.81 -50.99
C GLY A 212 -0.13 9.33 -51.15
N ASN A 213 0.66 9.95 -52.03
CA ASN A 213 0.16 10.34 -53.36
C ASN A 213 1.25 10.94 -54.25
N ASN A 214 1.45 10.30 -55.40
CA ASN A 214 2.12 10.90 -56.56
C ASN A 214 1.27 12.06 -57.10
N SER A 215 1.85 13.25 -57.20
CA SER A 215 1.47 14.24 -58.23
C SER A 215 2.65 15.16 -58.52
N ARG A 216 3.25 14.94 -59.69
CA ARG A 216 4.18 15.82 -60.39
C ARG A 216 3.50 17.17 -60.66
N GLY A 217 4.27 18.27 -60.63
CA GLY A 217 3.81 19.51 -61.27
C GLY A 217 4.55 20.79 -60.89
N ASN A 218 5.66 21.03 -61.59
CA ASN A 218 6.16 22.32 -62.09
C ASN A 218 6.05 23.62 -61.26
N ASN A 219 7.23 24.24 -61.09
CA ASN A 219 7.56 25.66 -61.36
C ASN A 219 6.41 26.67 -61.43
N SER A 220 6.47 27.71 -60.59
CA SER A 220 6.48 29.09 -61.08
C SER A 220 6.99 30.10 -60.06
N ARG A 221 7.74 31.04 -60.62
CA ARG A 221 8.36 32.22 -60.02
C ARG A 221 7.31 33.17 -59.44
N GLY A 222 7.70 33.81 -58.34
CA GLY A 222 7.46 35.22 -58.01
C GLY A 222 6.03 35.77 -58.04
N ASN A 223 5.59 36.32 -56.90
CA ASN A 223 5.20 37.73 -56.91
C ASN A 223 5.22 38.32 -55.50
N ASN A 224 5.95 39.43 -55.36
CA ASN A 224 5.80 40.34 -54.23
C ASN A 224 4.44 41.04 -54.39
N SER A 225 3.48 40.79 -53.49
CA SER A 225 2.36 41.71 -53.27
C SER A 225 2.28 42.09 -51.81
N SER A 226 2.85 43.25 -51.51
CA SER A 226 2.54 44.06 -50.35
C SER A 226 1.04 44.37 -50.30
N GLY A 227 0.34 43.86 -49.29
CA GLY A 227 -1.04 44.23 -48.97
C GLY A 227 -1.83 43.06 -48.40
N ASN A 228 -2.24 43.16 -47.12
CA ASN A 228 -3.15 42.27 -46.37
C ASN A 228 -2.55 41.20 -45.43
N GLY A 229 -1.39 41.46 -44.81
CA GLY A 229 -0.82 40.60 -43.76
C GLY A 229 -1.62 40.51 -42.43
N TRP A 230 -2.66 41.33 -42.24
CA TRP A 230 -3.44 41.35 -40.99
C TRP A 230 -4.38 40.15 -40.83
N TRP A 231 -4.87 39.57 -41.93
CA TRP A 231 -5.75 38.39 -41.88
C TRP A 231 -5.05 37.13 -41.36
N LEU A 232 -3.74 36.99 -41.60
CA LEU A 232 -2.94 35.89 -41.05
C LEU A 232 -2.80 36.01 -39.53
N ILE A 233 -2.64 37.24 -39.01
CA ILE A 233 -2.54 37.50 -37.58
C ILE A 233 -3.88 37.19 -36.89
N LEU A 234 -5.01 37.61 -37.48
CA LEU A 234 -6.35 37.29 -36.96
C LEU A 234 -6.65 35.79 -36.99
N GLY A 235 -6.26 35.09 -38.07
CA GLY A 235 -6.41 33.63 -38.18
C GLY A 235 -5.63 32.89 -37.09
N LEU A 236 -4.40 33.34 -36.80
CA LEU A 236 -3.55 32.74 -35.76
C LEU A 236 -4.10 33.01 -34.36
N LEU A 237 -4.62 34.21 -34.10
CA LEU A 237 -5.26 34.55 -32.82
C LEU A 237 -6.54 33.73 -32.58
N ALA A 238 -7.37 33.56 -33.61
CA ALA A 238 -8.56 32.71 -33.55
C ALA A 238 -8.20 31.23 -33.29
N LEU A 239 -7.14 30.73 -33.94
CA LEU A 239 -6.63 29.37 -33.68
C LEU A 239 -6.16 29.21 -32.23
N LEU A 240 -5.43 30.19 -31.69
CA LEU A 240 -4.94 30.14 -30.31
C LEU A 240 -6.10 30.12 -29.31
N VAL A 241 -7.12 30.95 -29.51
CA VAL A 241 -8.34 30.94 -28.68
C VAL A 241 -9.04 29.57 -28.78
N LEU A 242 -9.14 28.99 -29.98
CA LEU A 242 -9.75 27.69 -30.19
C LEU A 242 -8.97 26.58 -29.46
N VAL A 243 -7.64 26.61 -29.49
CA VAL A 243 -6.76 25.68 -28.75
C VAL A 243 -6.96 25.81 -27.24
N VAL A 244 -7.05 27.04 -26.72
CA VAL A 244 -7.27 27.29 -25.28
C VAL A 244 -8.66 26.78 -24.84
N VAL A 245 -9.71 27.06 -25.62
CA VAL A 245 -11.07 26.57 -25.36
C VAL A 245 -11.11 25.04 -25.43
N PHE A 246 -10.53 24.43 -26.47
CA PHE A 246 -10.47 22.99 -26.62
C PHE A 246 -9.74 22.31 -25.47
N ARG A 247 -8.60 22.87 -25.02
CA ARG A 247 -7.86 22.36 -23.86
C ARG A 247 -8.68 22.45 -22.57
N LYS A 248 -9.46 23.51 -22.39
CA LYS A 248 -10.35 23.67 -21.22
C LYS A 248 -11.52 22.68 -21.25
N VAL A 249 -12.14 22.48 -22.41
CA VAL A 249 -13.21 21.50 -22.61
C VAL A 249 -12.69 20.08 -22.40
N ARG A 250 -11.51 19.74 -22.93
CA ARG A 250 -10.89 18.42 -22.76
C ARG A 250 -10.62 18.09 -21.29
N ARG A 251 -10.11 19.06 -20.51
CA ARG A 251 -9.92 18.91 -19.05
C ARG A 251 -11.24 18.64 -18.30
N GLY A 252 -12.30 19.38 -18.65
CA GLY A 252 -13.61 19.16 -18.04
C GLY A 252 -14.23 17.80 -18.39
N ILE A 253 -13.99 17.29 -19.60
CA ILE A 253 -14.45 15.94 -19.99
C ILE A 253 -13.66 14.86 -19.23
N THR A 254 -12.34 15.02 -19.08
CA THR A 254 -11.52 14.05 -18.33
C THR A 254 -11.91 13.99 -16.85
N GLU A 255 -12.15 15.14 -16.22
CA GLU A 255 -12.61 15.21 -14.81
C GLU A 255 -13.99 14.54 -14.63
N ARG A 256 -14.92 14.78 -15.57
CA ARG A 256 -16.24 14.13 -15.54
C ARG A 256 -16.16 12.61 -15.77
N ARG A 257 -15.28 12.16 -16.66
CA ARG A 257 -15.05 10.73 -16.88
C ARG A 257 -14.40 10.07 -15.66
N ALA A 258 -13.44 10.73 -15.02
CA ALA A 258 -12.84 10.25 -13.78
C ALA A 258 -13.87 10.17 -12.65
N ALA A 259 -14.70 11.20 -12.47
CA ALA A 259 -15.77 11.19 -11.47
C ALA A 259 -16.85 10.14 -11.75
N ALA A 260 -17.19 9.90 -13.02
CA ALA A 260 -18.10 8.84 -13.41
C ALA A 260 -17.51 7.44 -13.17
N ALA A 261 -16.23 7.25 -13.51
CA ALA A 261 -15.51 6.00 -13.24
C ALA A 261 -15.44 5.70 -11.74
N GLU A 262 -15.11 6.71 -10.93
CA GLU A 262 -15.06 6.56 -9.48
C GLU A 262 -16.44 6.25 -8.89
N LYS A 263 -17.51 6.88 -9.41
CA LYS A 263 -18.87 6.55 -8.99
C LYS A 263 -19.21 5.09 -9.33
N THR A 264 -18.91 4.63 -10.54
CA THR A 264 -19.14 3.23 -10.94
C THR A 264 -18.34 2.27 -10.06
N ARG A 265 -17.08 2.60 -9.73
CA ARG A 265 -16.26 1.82 -8.79
C ARG A 265 -16.93 1.72 -7.42
N LEU A 266 -17.32 2.84 -6.83
CA LEU A 266 -17.98 2.89 -5.51
C LEU A 266 -19.33 2.16 -5.51
N ASP A 267 -20.12 2.28 -6.58
CA ASP A 267 -21.39 1.56 -6.71
C ASP A 267 -21.14 0.04 -6.82
N GLY A 268 -20.05 -0.38 -7.50
CA GLY A 268 -19.58 -1.77 -7.53
C GLY A 268 -19.23 -2.29 -6.14
N VAL A 269 -18.34 -1.60 -5.42
CA VAL A 269 -17.91 -1.98 -4.05
C VAL A 269 -19.12 -2.04 -3.10
N ARG A 270 -20.05 -1.09 -3.19
CA ARG A 270 -21.29 -1.12 -2.39
C ARG A 270 -22.14 -2.36 -2.68
N SER A 271 -22.30 -2.72 -3.95
CA SER A 271 -23.08 -3.89 -4.33
C SER A 271 -22.45 -5.20 -3.80
N GLU A 272 -21.13 -5.30 -3.85
CA GLU A 272 -20.36 -6.40 -3.28
C GLU A 272 -20.56 -6.45 -1.75
N ASN A 273 -20.34 -5.32 -1.06
CA ASN A 273 -20.51 -5.20 0.39
C ASN A 273 -21.92 -5.62 0.85
N LEU A 274 -22.96 -5.25 0.12
CA LEU A 274 -24.35 -5.66 0.43
C LEU A 274 -24.53 -7.18 0.30
N SER A 275 -23.95 -7.79 -0.73
CA SER A 275 -24.00 -9.24 -0.92
C SER A 275 -23.25 -9.98 0.20
N THR A 276 -22.03 -9.52 0.54
CA THR A 276 -21.22 -10.09 1.64
C THR A 276 -21.91 -9.92 2.98
N THR A 277 -22.50 -8.76 3.27
CA THR A 277 -23.23 -8.53 4.52
C THR A 277 -24.42 -9.48 4.66
N THR A 278 -25.14 -9.74 3.57
CA THR A 278 -26.29 -10.66 3.55
C THR A 278 -25.84 -12.11 3.77
N ASP A 279 -24.75 -12.53 3.13
CA ASP A 279 -24.17 -13.86 3.31
C ASP A 279 -23.71 -14.09 4.77
N LEU A 280 -22.90 -13.17 5.30
CA LEU A 280 -22.42 -13.24 6.68
C LEU A 280 -23.55 -13.25 7.71
N ARG A 281 -24.60 -12.47 7.48
CA ARG A 281 -25.78 -12.48 8.34
C ARG A 281 -26.49 -13.83 8.31
N THR A 282 -26.66 -14.40 7.12
CA THR A 282 -27.28 -15.72 6.96
C THR A 282 -26.49 -16.81 7.68
N ARG A 283 -25.15 -16.77 7.59
CA ARG A 283 -24.26 -17.71 8.28
C ARG A 283 -24.33 -17.55 9.80
N LEU A 284 -24.28 -16.32 10.32
CA LEU A 284 -24.44 -16.03 11.75
C LEU A 284 -25.79 -16.50 12.30
N ASP A 285 -26.88 -16.31 11.54
CA ASP A 285 -28.21 -16.78 11.93
C ASP A 285 -28.28 -18.33 11.94
N GLN A 286 -27.61 -19.01 10.99
CA GLN A 286 -27.49 -20.47 10.98
C GLN A 286 -26.69 -20.98 12.18
N ASP A 287 -25.53 -20.39 12.45
CA ASP A 287 -24.68 -20.73 13.58
C ASP A 287 -25.41 -20.56 14.91
N GLN A 288 -26.19 -19.48 15.06
CA GLN A 288 -26.98 -19.23 16.26
C GLN A 288 -27.99 -20.36 16.54
N LEU A 289 -28.52 -21.01 15.50
CA LEU A 289 -29.40 -22.17 15.64
C LEU A 289 -28.64 -23.46 15.99
N LEU A 290 -27.36 -23.53 15.65
CA LEU A 290 -26.52 -24.71 15.89
C LEU A 290 -25.88 -24.70 17.28
N VAL A 291 -25.59 -23.52 17.86
CA VAL A 291 -24.95 -23.40 19.18
C VAL A 291 -25.68 -24.17 20.29
N PRO A 292 -27.03 -24.13 20.42
CA PRO A 292 -27.74 -24.92 21.44
C PRO A 292 -27.65 -26.45 21.29
N SER A 293 -27.15 -26.95 20.15
CA SER A 293 -26.91 -28.38 19.94
C SER A 293 -25.56 -28.86 20.45
N ILE A 294 -24.69 -27.94 20.90
CA ILE A 294 -23.39 -28.23 21.48
C ILE A 294 -23.60 -28.65 22.95
N PRO A 295 -22.89 -29.67 23.47
CA PRO A 295 -22.97 -30.02 24.88
C PRO A 295 -22.57 -28.85 25.80
N ASP A 296 -23.33 -28.67 26.89
CA ASP A 296 -23.09 -27.65 27.91
C ASP A 296 -21.62 -27.67 28.36
N SER A 297 -20.88 -26.63 27.99
CA SER A 297 -19.46 -26.47 28.29
C SER A 297 -19.06 -25.00 28.31
N PRO A 298 -17.95 -24.61 28.99
CA PRO A 298 -17.46 -23.23 28.97
C PRO A 298 -17.17 -22.69 27.55
N LEU A 299 -16.99 -23.58 26.57
CA LEU A 299 -16.82 -23.20 25.18
C LEU A 299 -18.11 -22.77 24.50
N GLN A 300 -19.26 -23.27 24.94
CA GLN A 300 -20.56 -22.83 24.45
C GLN A 300 -20.80 -21.37 24.84
N ASP A 301 -20.64 -21.03 26.13
CA ASP A 301 -20.75 -19.64 26.60
C ASP A 301 -19.81 -18.71 25.82
N GLN A 302 -18.61 -19.23 25.52
CA GLN A 302 -17.64 -18.48 24.76
C GLN A 302 -18.03 -18.27 23.29
N LEU A 303 -18.61 -19.28 22.64
CA LEU A 303 -19.14 -19.17 21.29
C LEU A 303 -20.33 -18.21 21.22
N GLU A 304 -21.22 -18.22 22.21
CA GLU A 304 -22.33 -17.26 22.28
C GLU A 304 -21.82 -15.82 22.39
N LEU A 305 -20.77 -15.60 23.18
CA LEU A 305 -20.12 -14.28 23.28
C LEU A 305 -19.46 -13.88 21.96
N ASP A 306 -18.71 -14.80 21.33
CA ASP A 306 -18.01 -14.52 20.07
C ASP A 306 -19.01 -14.28 18.92
N LEU A 307 -20.14 -15.01 18.88
CA LEU A 307 -21.22 -14.84 17.92
C LEU A 307 -21.93 -13.48 18.11
N THR A 308 -22.19 -13.09 19.36
CA THR A 308 -22.71 -11.75 19.68
C THR A 308 -21.74 -10.66 19.24
N GLY A 309 -20.43 -10.88 19.43
CA GLY A 309 -19.36 -10.01 18.94
C GLY A 309 -19.38 -9.86 17.43
N ALA A 310 -19.39 -10.96 16.68
CA ALA A 310 -19.45 -10.96 15.22
C ALA A 310 -20.72 -10.28 14.68
N GLN A 311 -21.87 -10.47 15.33
CA GLN A 311 -23.11 -9.75 14.99
C GLN A 311 -22.98 -8.24 15.23
N SER A 312 -22.29 -7.83 16.30
CA SER A 312 -22.01 -6.41 16.57
C SER A 312 -21.07 -5.82 15.53
N ASP A 313 -19.99 -6.54 15.18
CA ASP A 313 -19.02 -6.13 14.16
C ASP A 313 -19.68 -5.97 12.79
N LEU A 314 -20.57 -6.90 12.42
CA LEU A 314 -21.33 -6.82 11.17
C LEU A 314 -22.24 -5.59 11.11
N ARG A 315 -22.95 -5.28 12.22
CA ARG A 315 -23.78 -4.06 12.31
C ARG A 315 -22.94 -2.79 12.25
N PHE A 316 -21.74 -2.81 12.84
CA PHE A 316 -20.82 -1.70 12.78
C PHE A 316 -20.30 -1.46 11.35
N ALA A 317 -19.94 -2.54 10.64
CA ALA A 317 -19.56 -2.47 9.22
C ALA A 317 -20.70 -1.93 8.35
N ASP A 318 -21.93 -2.39 8.55
CA ASP A 318 -23.13 -1.92 7.82
C ASP A 318 -23.43 -0.43 8.05
N ALA A 319 -23.06 0.11 9.22
CA ALA A 319 -23.24 1.53 9.54
C ALA A 319 -22.16 2.46 8.95
N MET A 320 -21.14 1.93 8.27
CA MET A 320 -20.06 2.74 7.69
C MET A 320 -20.51 3.48 6.44
N GLY A 321 -20.13 4.76 6.35
CA GLY A 321 -20.48 5.60 5.21
C GLY A 321 -19.53 5.46 4.01
N ASP A 322 -18.28 5.07 4.25
CA ASP A 322 -17.27 4.85 3.21
C ASP A 322 -17.27 3.37 2.79
N PRO A 323 -17.56 3.05 1.50
CA PRO A 323 -17.57 1.67 1.01
C PRO A 323 -16.25 0.93 1.15
N ASP A 324 -15.12 1.64 1.04
CA ASP A 324 -13.80 1.01 1.10
C ASP A 324 -13.48 0.61 2.56
N ASP A 325 -13.80 1.48 3.53
CA ASP A 325 -13.71 1.15 4.97
C ASP A 325 -14.68 0.02 5.35
N GLN A 326 -15.92 0.08 4.85
CA GLN A 326 -16.90 -0.98 5.03
C GLN A 326 -16.36 -2.34 4.55
N GLN A 327 -15.79 -2.40 3.35
CA GLN A 327 -15.25 -3.63 2.78
C GLN A 327 -14.12 -4.19 3.66
N LYS A 328 -13.24 -3.34 4.17
CA LYS A 328 -12.18 -3.74 5.11
C LYS A 328 -12.76 -4.37 6.38
N HIS A 329 -13.77 -3.75 6.98
CA HIS A 329 -14.43 -4.29 8.18
C HIS A 329 -15.22 -5.58 7.90
N LEU A 330 -15.85 -5.71 6.73
CA LEU A 330 -16.52 -6.93 6.31
C LEU A 330 -15.55 -8.08 6.12
N ARG A 331 -14.35 -7.86 5.58
CA ARG A 331 -13.30 -8.90 5.48
C ARG A 331 -12.85 -9.41 6.85
N THR A 332 -12.66 -8.51 7.82
CA THR A 332 -12.35 -8.90 9.21
C THR A 332 -13.50 -9.69 9.85
N THR A 333 -14.74 -9.23 9.65
CA THR A 333 -15.94 -9.91 10.15
C THR A 333 -16.10 -11.29 9.53
N ALA A 334 -15.86 -11.44 8.22
CA ALA A 334 -15.90 -12.71 7.51
C ALA A 334 -14.90 -13.72 8.10
N ALA A 335 -13.66 -13.30 8.36
CA ALA A 335 -12.67 -14.15 9.00
C ALA A 335 -13.08 -14.58 10.43
N HIS A 336 -13.78 -13.72 11.17
CA HIS A 336 -14.34 -14.08 12.48
C HIS A 336 -15.48 -15.10 12.36
N VAL A 337 -16.39 -14.94 11.40
CA VAL A 337 -17.47 -15.89 11.11
C VAL A 337 -16.88 -17.23 10.66
N ASP A 338 -15.91 -17.26 9.75
CA ASP A 338 -15.24 -18.50 9.33
C ASP A 338 -14.61 -19.26 10.50
N ALA A 339 -14.08 -18.55 11.50
CA ALA A 339 -13.56 -19.17 12.72
C ALA A 339 -14.69 -19.74 13.61
N LEU A 340 -15.85 -19.08 13.68
CA LEU A 340 -17.02 -19.58 14.40
C LEU A 340 -17.57 -20.86 13.77
N ASP A 341 -17.77 -20.87 12.44
CA ASP A 341 -18.23 -22.05 11.69
C ASP A 341 -17.34 -23.27 11.98
N ARG A 342 -16.01 -23.09 11.93
CA ARG A 342 -15.04 -24.17 12.22
C ARG A 342 -15.15 -24.67 13.65
N ARG A 343 -15.24 -23.76 14.64
CA ARG A 343 -15.34 -24.12 16.06
C ARG A 343 -16.66 -24.86 16.36
N ILE A 344 -17.76 -24.41 15.78
CA ILE A 344 -19.06 -25.09 15.89
C ILE A 344 -18.99 -26.48 15.25
N ALA A 345 -18.39 -26.61 14.07
CA ALA A 345 -18.20 -27.91 13.41
C ALA A 345 -17.35 -28.88 14.25
N LEU A 346 -16.27 -28.38 14.88
CA LEU A 346 -15.40 -29.14 15.78
C LEU A 346 -16.15 -29.64 17.02
N LEU A 347 -16.90 -28.76 17.69
CA LEU A 347 -17.62 -29.10 18.92
C LEU A 347 -18.78 -30.06 18.68
N ARG A 348 -19.39 -30.00 17.50
CA ARG A 348 -20.41 -30.96 17.07
C ARG A 348 -19.82 -32.29 16.57
N LYS A 349 -18.49 -32.41 16.50
CA LYS A 349 -17.77 -33.58 15.94
C LYS A 349 -18.32 -33.98 14.57
N ALA A 350 -18.55 -32.97 13.72
CA ALA A 350 -19.04 -33.21 12.36
C ALA A 350 -18.07 -34.13 11.58
N PRO A 351 -18.55 -34.90 10.59
CA PRO A 351 -17.67 -35.68 9.73
C PRO A 351 -16.59 -34.78 9.10
N GLY A 352 -15.32 -35.16 9.24
CA GLY A 352 -14.19 -34.34 8.78
C GLY A 352 -13.71 -33.26 9.77
N TRP A 353 -14.07 -33.35 11.05
CA TRP A 353 -13.59 -32.45 12.11
C TRP A 353 -12.05 -32.35 12.15
N GLU A 354 -11.30 -33.36 11.71
CA GLU A 354 -9.84 -33.32 11.63
C GLU A 354 -9.33 -32.23 10.67
N VAL A 355 -10.09 -31.97 9.59
CA VAL A 355 -9.80 -30.89 8.64
C VAL A 355 -10.06 -29.53 9.30
N ALA A 356 -11.21 -29.37 9.96
CA ALA A 356 -11.52 -28.15 10.71
C ALA A 356 -10.50 -27.89 11.83
N TRP A 357 -10.01 -28.94 12.48
CA TRP A 357 -8.98 -28.86 13.53
C TRP A 357 -7.66 -28.38 12.96
N SER A 358 -7.22 -28.98 11.85
CA SER A 358 -5.99 -28.59 11.17
C SER A 358 -6.07 -27.13 10.69
N GLN A 359 -7.24 -26.69 10.19
CA GLN A 359 -7.47 -25.30 9.80
C GLN A 359 -7.43 -24.34 10.99
N GLU A 360 -7.99 -24.70 12.15
CA GLU A 360 -7.95 -23.85 13.35
C GLU A 360 -6.53 -23.72 13.90
N VAL A 361 -5.76 -24.82 13.92
CA VAL A 361 -4.34 -24.80 14.30
C VAL A 361 -3.52 -23.96 13.31
N GLU A 362 -3.77 -24.07 12.01
CA GLU A 362 -3.05 -23.27 11.00
C GLU A 362 -3.40 -21.77 11.07
N ALA A 363 -4.67 -21.44 11.40
CA ALA A 363 -5.08 -20.06 11.65
C ALA A 363 -4.32 -19.48 12.87
N ALA A 364 -4.21 -20.24 13.96
CA ALA A 364 -3.43 -19.83 15.14
C ALA A 364 -1.92 -19.69 14.80
N ARG A 365 -1.35 -20.57 13.97
CA ARG A 365 0.04 -20.44 13.49
C ARG A 365 0.25 -19.19 12.66
N THR A 366 -0.71 -18.83 11.82
CA THR A 366 -0.63 -17.63 10.99
C THR A 366 -0.59 -16.38 11.87
N GLN A 367 -1.47 -16.29 12.87
CA GLN A 367 -1.42 -15.19 13.84
C GLN A 367 -0.11 -15.14 14.64
N LEU A 368 0.48 -16.29 14.97
CA LEU A 368 1.80 -16.35 15.59
C LEU A 368 2.91 -15.80 14.68
N ARG A 369 2.89 -16.13 13.40
CA ARG A 369 3.83 -15.58 12.41
C ARG A 369 3.68 -14.07 12.26
N ASP A 370 2.45 -13.57 12.24
CA ASP A 370 2.16 -12.13 12.19
C ASP A 370 2.69 -11.40 13.43
N TRP A 371 2.51 -12.01 14.61
CA TRP A 371 3.10 -11.51 15.86
C TRP A 371 4.63 -11.46 15.80
N GLU A 372 5.30 -12.56 15.41
CA GLU A 372 6.76 -12.64 15.29
C GLU A 372 7.32 -11.62 14.27
N SER A 373 6.63 -11.44 13.14
CA SER A 373 6.94 -10.43 12.13
C SER A 373 6.82 -9.01 12.70
N GLY A 374 5.72 -8.73 13.42
CA GLY A 374 5.50 -7.45 14.08
C GLY A 374 6.55 -7.13 15.15
N VAL A 375 6.93 -8.11 15.98
CA VAL A 375 8.02 -7.95 16.96
C VAL A 375 9.33 -7.61 16.26
N SER A 376 9.62 -8.30 15.16
CA SER A 376 10.83 -8.05 14.36
C SER A 376 10.84 -6.65 13.75
N ALA A 377 9.69 -6.17 13.26
CA ALA A 377 9.53 -4.82 12.73
C ALA A 377 9.75 -3.73 13.81
N VAL A 378 9.16 -3.90 15.00
CA VAL A 378 9.38 -2.98 16.13
C VAL A 378 10.85 -2.92 16.52
N LYS A 379 11.52 -4.07 16.57
CA LYS A 379 12.96 -4.16 16.89
C LYS A 379 13.82 -3.49 15.82
N ALA A 380 13.48 -3.63 14.54
CA ALA A 380 14.19 -2.98 13.44
C ALA A 380 14.13 -1.45 13.52
N LEU A 381 13.04 -0.90 14.06
CA LEU A 381 12.90 0.54 14.33
C LEU A 381 13.65 1.00 15.60
N GLY A 382 14.39 0.12 16.26
CA GLY A 382 15.17 0.43 17.47
C GLY A 382 14.32 0.65 18.72
N ALA A 383 13.02 0.34 18.68
CA ALA A 383 12.16 0.39 19.84
C ALA A 383 12.30 -0.90 20.66
N ALA A 384 12.24 -0.78 21.98
CA ALA A 384 12.09 -1.96 22.83
C ALA A 384 10.74 -2.62 22.51
N PRO A 385 10.71 -3.95 22.28
CA PRO A 385 9.45 -4.66 22.08
C PRO A 385 8.56 -4.49 23.31
N VAL A 386 7.24 -4.45 23.12
CA VAL A 386 6.27 -4.38 24.23
C VAL A 386 6.61 -5.46 25.25
N THR A 387 7.07 -5.05 26.42
CA THR A 387 7.50 -5.95 27.50
C THR A 387 6.27 -6.59 28.10
N GLY A 388 6.00 -7.79 27.64
CA GLY A 388 4.96 -8.66 28.12
C GLY A 388 5.11 -9.94 27.32
N GLU A 389 6.20 -10.66 27.61
CA GLU A 389 6.42 -11.99 27.06
C GLU A 389 5.12 -12.78 27.27
N VAL A 390 4.57 -13.30 26.19
CA VAL A 390 3.72 -14.49 26.30
C VAL A 390 4.65 -15.53 26.91
N SER A 391 4.51 -15.80 28.21
CA SER A 391 5.46 -16.62 28.94
C SER A 391 5.48 -18.02 28.34
N GLY A 392 6.52 -18.35 27.58
CA GLY A 392 6.64 -19.60 26.84
C GLY A 392 6.97 -19.39 25.36
N GLN A 393 7.25 -20.48 24.65
CA GLN A 393 7.33 -20.45 23.20
C GLN A 393 5.95 -20.82 22.65
N PRO A 394 5.09 -19.86 22.27
CA PRO A 394 3.70 -20.15 21.92
C PRO A 394 3.58 -21.10 20.72
N ALA A 395 4.57 -21.10 19.81
CA ALA A 395 4.68 -22.10 18.75
C ALA A 395 4.88 -23.53 19.30
N GLN A 396 5.70 -23.71 20.35
CA GLN A 396 5.87 -25.01 21.01
C GLN A 396 4.60 -25.44 21.73
N GLU A 397 3.91 -24.50 22.39
CA GLU A 397 2.64 -24.78 23.06
C GLU A 397 1.56 -25.21 22.07
N LEU A 398 1.43 -24.52 20.94
CA LEU A 398 0.48 -24.89 19.88
C LEU A 398 0.79 -26.28 19.30
N ASN A 399 2.07 -26.58 19.04
CA ASN A 399 2.49 -27.91 18.56
C ASN A 399 2.22 -29.01 19.60
N ARG A 400 2.37 -28.70 20.90
CA ARG A 400 2.02 -29.62 21.99
C ARG A 400 0.52 -29.92 21.97
N ILE A 401 -0.33 -28.88 21.92
CA ILE A 401 -1.79 -29.02 21.91
C ILE A 401 -2.25 -29.84 20.69
N GLU A 402 -1.72 -29.54 19.50
CA GLU A 402 -2.05 -30.30 18.28
C GLU A 402 -1.72 -31.79 18.43
N ASN A 403 -0.52 -32.12 18.93
CA ASN A 403 -0.12 -33.50 19.13
C ASN A 403 -0.96 -34.20 20.20
N GLU A 404 -1.28 -33.54 21.31
CA GLU A 404 -2.12 -34.09 22.37
C GLU A 404 -3.54 -34.41 21.88
N VAL A 405 -4.15 -33.53 21.07
CA VAL A 405 -5.47 -33.78 20.46
C VAL A 405 -5.39 -34.88 19.41
N ARG A 406 -4.39 -34.86 18.52
CA ARG A 406 -4.23 -35.87 17.45
C ARG A 406 -3.97 -37.27 18.00
N THR A 407 -3.22 -37.38 19.09
CA THR A 407 -2.94 -38.66 19.78
C THR A 407 -4.03 -39.05 20.78
N GLN A 408 -5.12 -38.26 20.87
CA GLN A 408 -6.23 -38.47 21.81
C GLN A 408 -5.80 -38.45 23.28
N ALA A 409 -4.65 -37.85 23.60
CA ALA A 409 -4.21 -37.62 24.97
C ALA A 409 -5.04 -36.55 25.69
N VAL A 410 -5.63 -35.62 24.91
CA VAL A 410 -6.52 -34.56 25.39
C VAL A 410 -7.80 -34.57 24.56
N ALA A 411 -8.95 -34.38 25.22
CA ALA A 411 -10.24 -34.27 24.54
C ALA A 411 -10.26 -33.04 23.59
N LEU A 412 -10.91 -33.18 22.43
CA LEU A 412 -10.95 -32.13 21.40
C LEU A 412 -11.44 -30.79 21.96
N GLU A 413 -12.45 -30.82 22.82
CA GLU A 413 -13.04 -29.65 23.46
C GLU A 413 -12.00 -28.96 24.36
N THR A 414 -11.22 -29.73 25.13
CA THR A 414 -10.16 -29.16 25.97
C THR A 414 -9.03 -28.56 25.13
N GLY A 415 -8.60 -29.27 24.08
CA GLY A 415 -7.59 -28.77 23.17
C GLY A 415 -8.03 -27.50 22.42
N LEU A 416 -9.28 -27.45 21.96
CA LEU A 416 -9.85 -26.27 21.33
C LEU A 416 -9.88 -25.07 22.28
N GLY A 417 -10.26 -25.27 23.55
CA GLY A 417 -10.22 -24.21 24.55
C GLY A 417 -8.81 -23.66 24.79
N GLN A 418 -7.79 -24.52 24.76
CA GLN A 418 -6.38 -24.10 24.86
C GLN A 418 -5.95 -23.30 23.63
N VAL A 419 -6.30 -23.74 22.41
CA VAL A 419 -6.00 -23.00 21.17
C VAL A 419 -6.67 -21.62 21.17
N ILE A 420 -7.94 -21.52 21.56
CA ILE A 420 -8.66 -20.23 21.62
C ILE A 420 -8.02 -19.28 22.64
N THR A 421 -7.59 -19.80 23.79
CA THR A 421 -6.92 -19.00 24.82
C THR A 421 -5.58 -18.46 24.31
N LEU A 422 -4.80 -19.31 23.64
CA LEU A 422 -3.53 -18.93 23.02
C LEU A 422 -3.74 -17.89 21.90
N ASP A 423 -4.72 -18.12 21.02
CA ASP A 423 -5.10 -17.21 19.93
C ASP A 423 -5.42 -15.80 20.45
N ARG A 424 -6.21 -15.69 21.52
CA ARG A 424 -6.54 -14.38 22.12
C ARG A 424 -5.34 -13.68 22.74
N ALA A 425 -4.48 -14.42 23.42
CA ALA A 425 -3.26 -13.87 23.99
C ALA A 425 -2.38 -13.30 22.87
N VAL A 426 -2.19 -14.05 21.78
CA VAL A 426 -1.42 -13.62 20.60
C VAL A 426 -2.07 -12.42 19.92
N ARG A 427 -3.38 -12.46 19.66
CA ARG A 427 -4.11 -11.37 19.00
C ARG A 427 -4.01 -10.06 19.77
N THR A 428 -4.12 -10.10 21.10
CA THR A 428 -3.93 -8.93 21.96
C THR A 428 -2.53 -8.34 21.76
N LYS A 429 -1.50 -9.19 21.70
CA LYS A 429 -0.12 -8.75 21.44
C LYS A 429 0.09 -8.20 20.03
N VAL A 430 -0.54 -8.79 19.02
CA VAL A 430 -0.52 -8.26 17.64
C VAL A 430 -1.12 -6.85 17.60
N GLN A 431 -2.23 -6.61 18.31
CA GLN A 431 -2.86 -5.28 18.41
C GLN A 431 -1.98 -4.27 19.16
N ASP A 432 -1.32 -4.69 20.24
CA ASP A 432 -0.36 -3.84 20.96
C ASP A 432 0.82 -3.43 20.05
N ILE A 433 1.34 -4.39 19.28
CA ILE A 433 2.44 -4.18 18.34
C ILE A 433 2.03 -3.28 17.18
N SER A 434 0.86 -3.49 16.59
CA SER A 434 0.39 -2.63 15.49
C SER A 434 0.20 -1.20 15.95
N THR A 435 -0.36 -0.99 17.15
CA THR A 435 -0.48 0.33 17.78
C THR A 435 0.90 0.97 18.01
N GLN A 436 1.88 0.18 18.45
CA GLN A 436 3.26 0.67 18.64
C GLN A 436 3.92 1.04 17.31
N LEU A 437 3.76 0.22 16.27
CA LEU A 437 4.29 0.48 14.93
C LEU A 437 3.69 1.76 14.34
N ASP A 438 2.37 1.94 14.43
CA ASP A 438 1.69 3.16 13.99
C ASP A 438 2.22 4.41 14.72
N ALA A 439 2.44 4.31 16.03
CA ALA A 439 3.00 5.40 16.82
C ALA A 439 4.45 5.73 16.40
N LEU A 440 5.27 4.71 16.16
CA LEU A 440 6.66 4.88 15.71
C LEU A 440 6.74 5.47 14.29
N GLN A 441 5.89 5.02 13.38
CA GLN A 441 5.81 5.56 12.01
C GLN A 441 5.37 7.02 12.03
N LYS A 442 4.33 7.37 12.81
CA LYS A 442 3.92 8.77 12.98
C LYS A 442 5.03 9.64 13.59
N ALA A 443 5.78 9.11 14.56
CA ALA A 443 6.92 9.81 15.14
C ALA A 443 8.06 10.02 14.11
N ALA A 444 8.35 9.02 13.28
CA ALA A 444 9.34 9.12 12.20
C ALA A 444 8.94 10.16 11.15
N GLN A 445 7.69 10.13 10.69
CA GLN A 445 7.15 11.12 9.75
C GLN A 445 7.17 12.54 10.33
N ALA A 446 6.84 12.70 11.62
CA ALA A 446 6.91 13.99 12.30
C ALA A 446 8.37 14.50 12.40
N ALA A 447 9.33 13.61 12.66
CA ALA A 447 10.75 13.95 12.68
C ALA A 447 11.26 14.36 11.30
N GLU A 448 10.83 13.69 10.23
CA GLU A 448 11.17 14.03 8.85
C GLU A 448 10.61 15.38 8.44
N ARG A 449 9.32 15.64 8.70
CA ARG A 449 8.70 16.96 8.45
C ARG A 449 9.40 18.07 9.20
N LYS A 450 9.85 17.82 10.44
CA LYS A 450 10.64 18.78 11.22
C LYS A 450 12.00 19.02 10.59
N ALA A 451 12.70 17.97 10.17
CA ALA A 451 14.00 18.09 9.50
C ALA A 451 13.89 18.83 8.15
N GLU A 452 12.81 18.61 7.39
CA GLU A 452 12.54 19.35 6.16
C GLU A 452 12.23 20.83 6.44
N ALA A 453 11.41 21.13 7.45
CA ALA A 453 11.16 22.50 7.87
C ALA A 453 12.45 23.22 8.30
N ASP A 454 13.33 22.54 9.04
CA ASP A 454 14.63 23.07 9.46
C ASP A 454 15.56 23.31 8.26
N ARG A 455 15.55 22.42 7.25
CA ARG A 455 16.30 22.61 5.99
C ARG A 455 15.78 23.81 5.19
N VAL A 456 14.46 23.95 5.05
CA VAL A 456 13.84 25.09 4.35
C VAL A 456 14.14 26.40 5.08
N ALA A 457 14.11 26.40 6.42
CA ALA A 457 14.50 27.55 7.23
C ALA A 457 15.98 27.93 7.01
N ALA A 458 16.89 26.95 7.08
CA ALA A 458 18.31 27.18 6.83
C ALA A 458 18.59 27.67 5.39
N GLN A 459 17.86 27.16 4.39
CA GLN A 459 17.97 27.61 3.01
C GLN A 459 17.46 29.04 2.84
N ARG A 460 16.41 29.44 3.56
CA ARG A 460 15.95 30.83 3.60
C ARG A 460 16.98 31.75 4.24
N ASP A 461 17.66 31.34 5.30
CA ASP A 461 18.71 32.15 5.92
C ASP A 461 19.93 32.31 4.98
N GLN A 462 20.30 31.25 4.25
CA GLN A 462 21.39 31.32 3.26
C GLN A 462 21.04 32.18 2.05
N ASN A 463 19.83 32.04 1.51
CA ASN A 463 19.38 32.82 0.35
C ASN A 463 18.94 34.24 0.73
N GLY A 464 18.56 34.47 2.00
CA GLY A 464 18.19 35.77 2.56
C GLY A 464 19.37 36.65 2.98
N GLY A 465 20.57 36.08 3.11
CA GLY A 465 21.80 36.78 3.52
C GLY A 465 22.35 37.82 2.53
N GLY A 466 21.71 38.02 1.35
CA GLY A 466 22.14 38.97 0.32
C GLY A 466 21.46 40.35 0.35
N TRP A 467 20.42 40.54 1.16
CA TRP A 467 19.64 41.79 1.16
C TRP A 467 19.53 42.38 2.57
N GLY A 468 20.63 42.91 3.12
CA GLY A 468 20.51 43.87 4.22
C GLY A 468 21.52 43.80 5.36
N SER A 469 22.82 43.75 5.07
CA SER A 469 23.82 44.39 5.96
C SER A 469 24.14 45.79 5.45
N GLY A 470 23.11 46.62 5.26
CA GLY A 470 23.25 48.06 5.05
C GLY A 470 23.13 48.79 6.38
N SER A 471 24.10 48.59 7.29
CA SER A 471 24.25 49.47 8.45
C SER A 471 25.11 50.67 8.04
N GLY A 472 24.57 51.88 8.18
CA GLY A 472 25.36 53.12 8.19
C GLY A 472 24.97 54.09 7.09
N GLY A 473 23.86 54.79 7.28
CA GLY A 473 23.44 55.84 6.38
C GLY A 473 22.26 56.62 6.92
N SER A 474 22.50 57.38 8.00
CA SER A 474 21.71 58.55 8.37
C SER A 474 21.35 59.36 7.11
N GLY A 475 20.08 59.39 6.72
CA GLY A 475 19.68 60.12 5.52
C GLY A 475 18.22 59.92 5.14
N SER A 476 17.35 60.65 5.83
CA SER A 476 16.24 61.45 5.27
C SER A 476 15.67 61.03 3.90
N ASN A 477 14.33 60.83 3.88
CA ASN A 477 13.41 61.13 2.77
C ASN A 477 13.77 60.57 1.38
N TRP A 478 12.99 59.62 0.82
CA TRP A 478 12.59 59.71 -0.61
C TRP A 478 11.63 58.65 -1.21
N THR A 479 11.15 57.59 -0.52
CA THR A 479 10.33 56.55 -1.21
C THR A 479 8.83 56.52 -0.90
N SER A 480 8.30 57.55 -0.24
CA SER A 480 6.85 57.80 -0.15
C SER A 480 6.23 58.45 -1.41
N PHE A 481 6.91 58.41 -2.56
CA PHE A 481 6.56 59.23 -3.75
C PHE A 481 6.32 58.44 -5.05
N TRP A 482 5.74 57.24 -4.96
CA TRP A 482 5.05 56.59 -6.09
C TRP A 482 3.56 56.35 -5.80
N LEU A 483 2.92 57.39 -5.25
CA LEU A 483 1.57 57.81 -5.67
C LEU A 483 1.57 57.84 -7.22
N GLY A 484 0.55 57.33 -7.90
CA GLY A 484 -0.77 57.92 -7.77
C GLY A 484 -0.90 59.08 -8.75
N ASN A 485 -1.40 58.76 -9.94
CA ASN A 485 -2.23 59.67 -10.75
C ASN A 485 -3.27 58.76 -11.44
N ALA A 486 -4.55 58.79 -11.04
CA ALA A 486 -5.55 59.83 -11.35
C ALA A 486 -5.97 59.76 -12.83
N MET A 487 -7.23 59.69 -13.28
CA MET A 487 -8.61 59.83 -12.77
C MET A 487 -9.50 59.20 -13.88
N GLY A 488 -10.65 58.53 -13.64
CA GLY A 488 -11.91 58.94 -13.01
C GLY A 488 -12.94 57.80 -13.25
N ARG A 489 -14.04 57.60 -12.54
CA ARG A 489 -15.08 58.52 -12.04
C ARG A 489 -15.88 57.86 -10.90
N SER A 490 -16.22 58.69 -9.91
CA SER A 490 -17.46 58.73 -9.08
C SER A 490 -18.14 57.42 -8.62
N SER A 491 -18.19 57.17 -7.31
CA SER A 491 -19.25 57.69 -6.41
C SER A 491 -19.21 57.04 -5.02
N SER A 492 -18.97 57.90 -4.01
CA SER A 492 -19.53 57.96 -2.65
C SER A 492 -19.76 56.71 -1.77
N ARG A 493 -19.39 56.91 -0.48
CA ARG A 493 -19.72 56.17 0.78
C ARG A 493 -18.72 55.05 1.10
N GLY A 494 -17.92 55.06 2.17
CA GLY A 494 -17.92 55.81 3.43
C GLY A 494 -17.58 54.79 4.54
N TRP A 495 -16.50 55.05 5.31
CA TRP A 495 -15.95 54.38 6.52
C TRP A 495 -14.41 54.27 6.32
N GLY A 496 -13.52 55.04 6.98
CA GLY A 496 -13.39 55.32 8.41
C GLY A 496 -12.87 54.05 9.10
N GLY A 497 -11.65 53.88 9.61
CA GLY A 497 -10.53 54.76 9.96
C GLY A 497 -9.86 54.11 11.19
N GLY A 498 -8.52 54.09 11.27
CA GLY A 498 -7.81 53.77 12.52
C GLY A 498 -6.73 52.70 12.42
N TRP A 499 -5.52 53.11 12.03
CA TRP A 499 -4.28 52.36 12.18
C TRP A 499 -3.38 53.15 13.15
N SER A 500 -3.13 52.57 14.33
CA SER A 500 -2.09 52.94 15.31
C SER A 500 -2.03 51.75 16.28
N GLY A 501 -0.96 50.99 16.48
CA GLY A 501 0.44 51.36 16.62
C GLY A 501 0.84 51.04 18.07
N GLY A 502 1.76 50.09 18.28
CA GLY A 502 2.51 49.97 19.54
C GLY A 502 2.63 48.58 20.17
N GLY A 503 3.89 48.17 20.42
CA GLY A 503 4.35 47.19 21.44
C GLY A 503 4.12 45.71 21.10
N GLY A 504 5.09 44.80 21.09
CA GLY A 504 6.19 44.62 22.04
C GLY A 504 5.76 43.60 23.12
N GLY A 505 6.43 42.46 23.23
CA GLY A 505 6.29 41.57 24.39
C GLY A 505 6.44 40.07 24.11
N TRP A 506 7.65 39.56 24.34
CA TRP A 506 7.85 38.16 24.72
C TRP A 506 7.32 37.98 26.15
N GLY A 507 6.50 36.96 26.39
CA GLY A 507 5.91 36.71 27.71
C GLY A 507 5.38 35.28 27.85
N SER A 508 6.14 34.47 28.57
CA SER A 508 5.75 33.22 29.17
C SER A 508 4.61 33.39 30.19
N GLY A 509 3.72 32.39 30.29
CA GLY A 509 3.12 32.03 31.57
C GLY A 509 1.60 32.07 31.65
N GLY A 510 1.04 30.91 32.03
CA GLY A 510 0.15 30.82 33.19
C GLY A 510 -1.34 31.12 32.98
N GLY A 511 -2.16 30.09 33.18
CA GLY A 511 -3.62 30.10 33.09
C GLY A 511 -4.34 31.20 33.87
N ARG A 512 -5.60 31.42 33.48
CA ARG A 512 -6.74 31.55 34.39
C ARG A 512 -8.06 31.43 33.63
N SER A 513 -8.89 30.58 34.19
CA SER A 513 -10.32 30.43 33.95
C SER A 513 -11.08 31.76 34.06
N ARG A 514 -12.03 31.99 33.13
CA ARG A 514 -13.28 32.72 33.38
C ARG A 514 -14.41 32.15 32.53
N THR A 515 -15.36 31.53 33.21
CA THR A 515 -16.76 31.36 32.85
C THR A 515 -17.46 32.71 32.65
N PHE A 516 -18.33 32.80 31.65
CA PHE A 516 -19.49 33.70 31.38
C PHE A 516 -19.70 33.63 29.85
N GLY A 517 -20.81 33.24 29.24
CA GLY A 517 -22.22 33.30 29.62
C GLY A 517 -22.96 34.13 28.55
N GLY A 518 -23.85 33.50 27.77
CA GLY A 518 -24.75 34.12 26.78
C GLY A 518 -24.18 34.13 25.34
N GLY A 519 -24.83 33.66 24.28
CA GLY A 519 -26.25 33.43 24.03
C GLY A 519 -26.68 34.31 22.85
N SER A 520 -26.79 33.76 21.64
CA SER A 520 -27.78 34.22 20.64
C SER A 520 -27.87 33.22 19.48
N SER A 521 -29.01 32.56 19.44
CA SER A 521 -29.52 31.68 18.41
C SER A 521 -29.78 32.44 17.10
N ARG A 522 -29.45 31.86 15.94
CA ARG A 522 -30.20 32.08 14.70
C ARG A 522 -30.53 30.74 14.05
N SER A 523 -31.83 30.58 13.95
CA SER A 523 -32.68 29.53 13.38
C SER A 523 -32.55 29.35 11.87
N PHE A 524 -32.39 28.10 11.44
CA PHE A 524 -33.02 27.41 10.29
C PHE A 524 -33.05 25.93 10.73
N GLY A 525 -34.15 25.18 10.88
CA GLY A 525 -35.42 25.18 10.18
C GLY A 525 -35.52 23.88 9.37
N GLY A 526 -35.90 22.75 9.99
CA GLY A 526 -36.16 21.48 9.30
C GLY A 526 -36.29 20.29 10.26
N GLY A 527 -37.48 19.67 10.31
CA GLY A 527 -37.90 18.64 11.27
C GLY A 527 -37.08 17.33 11.22
N GLY A 528 -37.12 16.45 12.21
CA GLY A 528 -38.20 16.17 13.14
C GLY A 528 -38.62 14.71 12.96
N PHE A 529 -37.84 13.76 13.48
CA PHE A 529 -38.29 12.40 13.81
C PHE A 529 -37.57 11.93 15.07
N SER A 530 -38.35 11.72 16.12
CA SER A 530 -37.95 11.17 17.41
C SER A 530 -38.55 9.77 17.56
N ARG A 531 -37.69 8.76 17.72
CA ARG A 531 -37.91 7.47 18.42
C ARG A 531 -36.48 7.01 18.77
N GLY A 532 -36.08 6.76 20.01
CA GLY A 532 -36.82 6.26 21.17
C GLY A 532 -36.14 4.94 21.57
N GLY A 533 -35.40 4.94 22.68
CA GLY A 533 -34.67 3.78 23.23
C GLY A 533 -33.21 4.16 23.47
N GLY A 534 -32.67 4.18 24.68
CA GLY A 534 -33.01 3.46 25.90
C GLY A 534 -31.67 2.98 26.46
N GLY A 535 -30.95 3.88 27.11
CA GLY A 535 -29.60 3.62 27.62
C GLY A 535 -29.63 2.70 28.83
N PHE A 536 -28.89 1.59 28.77
CA PHE A 536 -28.56 0.77 29.92
C PHE A 536 -27.19 1.19 30.46
N SER A 537 -27.19 1.99 31.52
CA SER A 537 -26.02 2.19 32.38
C SER A 537 -25.97 1.06 33.41
N ARG A 538 -25.05 0.13 33.23
CA ARG A 538 -24.77 -0.94 34.22
C ARG A 538 -23.86 -0.37 35.30
N GLY A 539 -24.47 0.09 36.40
CA GLY A 539 -23.76 0.39 37.64
C GLY A 539 -23.36 -0.91 38.35
N GLY A 540 -22.05 -1.11 38.50
CA GLY A 540 -21.50 -2.16 39.37
C GLY A 540 -21.42 -1.66 40.81
N GLY A 541 -22.10 -2.34 41.72
CA GLY A 541 -22.06 -2.07 43.15
C GLY A 541 -22.26 -3.35 43.95
N GLY A 542 -21.19 -3.79 44.63
CA GLY A 542 -21.15 -4.24 46.02
C GLY A 542 -21.93 -5.50 46.48
N GLY A 543 -21.18 -6.41 47.13
CA GLY A 543 -21.69 -7.43 48.07
C GLY A 543 -21.30 -8.84 47.64
N GLY A 544 -20.38 -9.57 48.28
CA GLY A 544 -20.15 -9.67 49.73
C GLY A 544 -21.09 -10.73 50.31
N GLY A 545 -20.72 -12.01 50.21
CA GLY A 545 -21.56 -13.11 50.69
C GLY A 545 -20.86 -14.47 50.69
N SER A 546 -20.13 -14.74 51.75
CA SER A 546 -19.61 -16.05 52.14
C SER A 546 -20.72 -17.04 52.53
N ARG A 547 -20.58 -18.31 52.10
CA ARG A 547 -21.07 -19.59 52.68
C ARG A 547 -20.46 -20.71 51.79
N SER A 548 -19.51 -21.54 52.18
CA SER A 548 -19.58 -22.70 53.09
C SER A 548 -20.90 -23.50 52.98
N PHE A 549 -20.89 -24.52 52.12
CA PHE A 549 -21.01 -25.94 52.50
C PHE A 549 -20.28 -26.79 51.46
#